data_AF-A0A644Z1H1-F1
#
_entry.id   AF-A0A644Z1H1-F1
#
_cell.length_a   1.000
_cell.length_b   1.000
_cell.length_c   1.000
_cell.angle_alpha   90.00
_cell.angle_beta   90.00
_cell.angle_gamma   90.00
#
_symmetry.space_group_name_H-M   'P 1'
#
loop_
_entity.id
_entity.type
_entity.pdbx_description
1 polymer ?
#
loop_
_entity_poly.entity_id
_entity_poly.type
_entity_poly.pdbx_seq_one_letter_code
_entity_poly.pdbx_strand_id
1 'polypeptide(L)'
;MPALSLHSITNDPDWQFPELSPIINEVRRERRVELACEGYRTDDLLRWRAHQLIVGKRPLGYWFDKNFWTGVQDSENNYVDGGPLLIPGIDVFINEEGYLDPYQKNLPNGFGFKPDRDYLYAVPPAQISLNGELTQNPGWK
;
A
#
# COMPACT_ATOMS: atom_id res chain seq x y z
N MET A 1 -14.26 8.63 -18.10
CA MET A 1 -13.54 9.72 -17.41
C MET A 1 -13.43 10.91 -18.34
N PRO A 2 -13.41 12.16 -17.86
CA PRO A 2 -13.15 13.34 -18.70
C PRO A 2 -11.77 13.25 -19.35
N ALA A 3 -11.58 13.87 -20.51
CA ALA A 3 -10.30 13.87 -21.21
C ALA A 3 -9.22 14.64 -20.41
N LEU A 4 -8.01 14.10 -20.36
CA LEU A 4 -6.86 14.77 -19.75
C LEU A 4 -6.42 15.96 -20.62
N SER A 5 -6.47 17.17 -20.06
CA SER A 5 -5.96 18.38 -20.70
C SER A 5 -4.47 18.57 -20.36
N LEU A 6 -3.61 18.32 -21.35
CA LEU A 6 -2.15 18.37 -21.18
C LEU A 6 -1.61 19.75 -20.80
N HIS A 7 -2.34 20.82 -21.13
CA HIS A 7 -1.89 22.20 -20.95
C HIS A 7 -2.36 22.81 -19.63
N SER A 8 -3.13 22.07 -18.83
CA SER A 8 -3.73 22.57 -17.60
C SER A 8 -3.64 21.55 -16.47
N ILE A 9 -2.48 20.90 -16.32
CA ILE A 9 -2.20 20.02 -15.18
C ILE A 9 -1.80 20.89 -14.00
N THR A 10 -2.66 20.95 -12.98
CA THR A 10 -2.38 21.65 -11.73
C THR A 10 -1.20 20.97 -11.02
N ASN A 11 -0.31 21.76 -10.43
CA ASN A 11 0.77 21.20 -9.63
C ASN A 11 0.23 20.68 -8.29
N ASP A 12 0.43 19.40 -8.01
CA ASP A 12 0.11 18.77 -6.73
C ASP A 12 1.36 18.85 -5.82
N PRO A 13 1.26 19.42 -4.61
CA PRO A 13 2.36 19.41 -3.65
C PRO A 13 2.77 17.99 -3.21
N ASP A 14 1.88 17.01 -3.33
CA ASP A 14 2.04 15.65 -2.80
C ASP A 14 2.26 14.60 -3.91
N TRP A 15 2.94 14.98 -5.01
CA TRP A 15 3.29 14.03 -6.07
C TRP A 15 4.07 12.83 -5.52
N GLN A 16 3.64 11.61 -5.90
CA GLN A 16 4.33 10.36 -5.52
C GLN A 16 5.73 10.24 -6.14
N PHE A 17 5.97 10.96 -7.25
CA PHE A 17 7.25 11.02 -7.95
C PHE A 17 7.60 12.48 -8.29
N PRO A 18 8.07 13.28 -7.32
CA PRO A 18 8.28 14.72 -7.48
C PRO A 18 9.38 15.06 -8.51
N GLU A 19 10.33 14.15 -8.73
CA GLU A 19 11.40 14.29 -9.74
C GLU A 19 10.89 14.08 -11.19
N LEU A 20 9.66 13.60 -11.37
CA LEU A 20 9.05 13.38 -12.68
C LEU A 20 8.11 14.51 -13.04
N SER A 21 7.89 14.71 -14.34
CA SER A 21 6.94 15.72 -14.80
C SER A 21 5.51 15.43 -14.32
N PRO A 22 4.67 16.47 -14.10
CA PRO A 22 3.28 16.29 -13.67
C PRO A 22 2.48 15.35 -14.58
N ILE A 23 2.71 15.41 -15.89
CA ILE A 23 2.07 14.52 -16.86
C ILE A 23 2.38 13.04 -16.61
N ILE A 24 3.60 12.69 -16.20
CA ILE A 24 3.95 11.29 -15.89
C ILE A 24 3.29 10.85 -14.58
N ASN A 25 3.20 11.71 -13.57
CA ASN A 25 2.45 11.42 -12.36
C ASN A 25 0.97 11.15 -12.67
N GLU A 26 0.35 11.96 -13.52
CA GLU A 26 -1.04 11.77 -13.96
C GLU A 26 -1.23 10.46 -14.72
N VAL A 27 -0.37 10.14 -15.68
CA VAL A 27 -0.44 8.85 -16.40
C VAL A 27 -0.32 7.66 -15.44
N ARG A 28 0.59 7.73 -14.45
CA ARG A 28 0.76 6.66 -13.44
C ARG A 28 -0.44 6.56 -12.49
N ARG A 29 -1.06 7.70 -12.14
CA ARG A 29 -2.27 7.77 -11.31
C ARG A 29 -3.47 7.18 -12.05
N GLU A 30 -3.71 7.59 -13.29
CA GLU A 30 -4.80 7.10 -14.13
C GLU A 30 -4.66 5.60 -14.37
N ARG A 31 -3.45 5.12 -14.70
CA ARG A 31 -3.22 3.69 -14.91
C ARG A 31 -3.46 2.85 -13.64
N ARG A 32 -3.23 3.41 -12.45
CA ARG A 32 -3.56 2.75 -11.16
C ARG A 32 -5.06 2.60 -10.97
N VAL A 33 -5.85 3.57 -11.40
CA VAL A 33 -7.31 3.59 -11.22
C VAL A 33 -8.00 2.78 -12.31
N GLU A 34 -7.64 3.02 -13.58
CA GLU A 34 -8.25 2.38 -14.75
C GLU A 34 -8.05 0.85 -14.73
N LEU A 35 -6.84 0.39 -14.38
CA LEU A 35 -6.46 -1.04 -14.39
C LEU A 35 -6.43 -1.64 -12.98
N ALA A 36 -7.22 -1.09 -12.07
CA ALA A 36 -7.29 -1.58 -10.70
C ALA A 36 -7.81 -3.02 -10.67
N CYS A 37 -7.17 -3.88 -9.86
CA CYS A 37 -7.51 -5.30 -9.73
C CYS A 37 -7.34 -6.16 -11.01
N GLU A 38 -6.60 -5.69 -12.01
CA GLU A 38 -6.30 -6.44 -13.25
C GLU A 38 -4.90 -7.08 -13.27
N GLY A 39 -4.15 -7.01 -12.15
CA GLY A 39 -2.81 -7.60 -12.02
C GLY A 39 -1.65 -6.72 -12.50
N TYR A 40 -1.91 -5.58 -13.15
CA TYR A 40 -0.85 -4.70 -13.67
C TYR A 40 -0.09 -3.89 -12.62
N ARG A 41 -0.65 -3.73 -11.42
CA ARG A 41 -0.08 -2.81 -10.42
C ARG A 41 1.31 -3.24 -9.97
N THR A 42 1.55 -4.54 -9.82
CA THR A 42 2.86 -5.06 -9.41
C THR A 42 3.91 -4.74 -10.47
N ASP A 43 3.65 -5.12 -11.73
CA ASP A 43 4.57 -4.88 -12.85
C ASP A 43 4.87 -3.39 -13.04
N ASP A 44 3.86 -2.54 -12.87
CA ASP A 44 4.02 -1.09 -12.90
C ASP A 44 4.96 -0.57 -11.81
N LEU A 45 4.78 -0.99 -10.56
CA LEU A 45 5.65 -0.59 -9.47
C LEU A 45 7.09 -1.09 -9.66
N LEU A 46 7.25 -2.31 -10.17
CA LEU A 46 8.57 -2.90 -10.41
C LEU A 46 9.30 -2.18 -11.55
N ARG A 47 8.67 -2.01 -12.71
CA ARG A 47 9.30 -1.35 -13.88
C ARG A 47 9.58 0.14 -13.64
N TRP A 48 8.81 0.80 -12.76
CA TRP A 48 9.06 2.19 -12.37
C TRP A 48 10.11 2.36 -11.27
N ARG A 49 10.65 1.26 -10.75
CA ARG A 49 11.54 1.25 -9.60
C ARG A 49 10.93 1.95 -8.36
N ALA A 50 9.62 1.81 -8.17
CA ALA A 50 8.83 2.55 -7.18
C ALA A 50 8.80 1.91 -5.77
N HIS A 51 9.90 1.27 -5.33
CA HIS A 51 9.96 0.57 -4.05
C HIS A 51 9.70 1.47 -2.84
N GLN A 52 9.93 2.78 -2.95
CA GLN A 52 9.59 3.78 -1.92
C GLN A 52 8.10 3.78 -1.54
N LEU A 53 7.22 3.30 -2.42
CA LEU A 53 5.78 3.15 -2.16
C LEU A 53 5.43 1.81 -1.49
N ILE A 54 6.41 0.92 -1.31
CA ILE A 54 6.24 -0.44 -0.78
C ILE A 54 7.00 -0.56 0.55
N VAL A 55 8.30 -0.25 0.54
CA VAL A 55 9.21 -0.41 1.69
C VAL A 55 8.67 0.35 2.88
N GLY A 56 8.47 -0.36 3.99
CA GLY A 56 8.01 0.26 5.24
C GLY A 56 6.54 0.68 5.23
N LYS A 57 5.80 0.45 4.14
CA LYS A 57 4.39 0.82 4.03
C LYS A 57 3.49 -0.33 4.47
N ARG A 58 2.34 0.03 5.04
CA ARG A 58 1.22 -0.87 5.30
C ARG A 58 -0.01 -0.34 4.58
N PRO A 59 -0.88 -1.22 4.05
CA PRO A 59 -2.18 -0.79 3.57
C PRO A 59 -3.05 -0.41 4.77
N LEU A 60 -3.62 0.79 4.72
CA LEU A 60 -4.60 1.26 5.69
C LEU A 60 -6.01 0.92 5.22
N GLY A 61 -6.92 0.77 6.18
CA GLY A 61 -8.34 0.64 5.92
C GLY A 61 -9.05 2.00 5.89
N TYR A 62 -10.37 1.96 6.10
CA TYR A 62 -11.19 3.15 6.16
C TYR A 62 -11.00 3.92 7.48
N TRP A 63 -11.49 5.16 7.50
CA TRP A 63 -11.53 5.99 8.70
C TRP A 63 -12.42 5.36 9.78
N PHE A 64 -11.89 5.15 10.98
CA PHE A 64 -12.66 4.49 12.04
C PHE A 64 -13.48 5.51 12.83
N ASP A 65 -14.81 5.49 12.61
CA ASP A 65 -15.75 6.25 13.42
C ASP A 65 -15.91 5.60 14.80
N LYS A 66 -15.15 6.11 15.79
CA LYS A 66 -15.18 5.59 17.15
C LYS A 66 -16.59 5.63 17.75
N ASN A 67 -17.36 6.70 17.56
CA ASN A 67 -18.68 6.83 18.17
C ASN A 67 -19.64 5.77 17.65
N PHE A 68 -19.60 5.51 16.34
CA PHE A 68 -20.42 4.47 15.72
C PHE A 68 -20.04 3.06 16.19
N TRP A 69 -18.74 2.75 16.28
CA TRP A 69 -18.28 1.38 16.53
C TRP A 69 -18.10 1.02 18.01
N THR A 70 -17.74 1.97 18.87
CA THR A 70 -17.57 1.73 20.32
C THR A 70 -18.82 2.05 21.13
N GLY A 71 -19.87 2.59 20.49
CA GLY A 71 -21.06 3.08 21.18
C GLY A 71 -20.81 4.43 21.86
N VAL A 72 -21.91 5.15 22.10
CA VAL A 72 -21.90 6.42 22.84
C VAL A 72 -22.12 6.13 24.32
N GLN A 73 -21.31 6.76 25.17
CA GLN A 73 -21.45 6.69 26.63
C GLN A 73 -22.04 7.99 27.18
N ASP A 74 -22.89 7.88 28.20
CA ASP A 74 -23.34 9.03 28.98
C ASP A 74 -22.27 9.50 29.99
N SER A 75 -22.60 10.51 30.79
CA SER A 75 -21.72 11.04 31.85
C SER A 75 -21.42 10.04 32.97
N GLU A 76 -22.14 8.92 33.03
CA GLU A 76 -21.98 7.84 34.01
C GLU A 76 -21.27 6.61 33.41
N ASN A 77 -20.76 6.72 32.18
CA ASN A 77 -20.13 5.65 31.38
C ASN A 77 -21.08 4.50 31.00
N ASN A 78 -22.41 4.70 31.02
CA ASN A 78 -23.36 3.72 30.51
C ASN A 78 -23.53 3.90 29.00
N TYR A 79 -23.62 2.78 28.27
CA TYR A 79 -23.88 2.81 26.83
C TYR A 79 -25.34 3.18 26.54
N VAL A 80 -25.56 4.26 25.77
CA VAL A 80 -26.90 4.80 25.51
C VAL A 80 -27.53 4.33 24.20
N ASP A 81 -26.77 3.73 23.29
CA ASP A 81 -27.22 3.24 21.98
C ASP A 81 -26.64 1.85 21.67
N GLY A 82 -26.80 0.92 22.62
CA GLY A 82 -26.17 -0.40 22.57
C GLY A 82 -24.68 -0.38 22.94
N GLY A 83 -24.14 -1.56 23.29
CA GLY A 83 -22.73 -1.71 23.68
C GLY A 83 -21.75 -1.63 22.49
N PRO A 84 -20.43 -1.70 22.74
CA PRO A 84 -19.43 -1.59 21.71
C PRO A 84 -19.50 -2.78 20.76
N LEU A 85 -19.54 -2.52 19.46
CA LEU A 85 -19.45 -3.54 18.42
C LEU A 85 -18.00 -3.94 18.13
N LEU A 86 -17.08 -2.97 18.23
CA LEU A 86 -15.64 -3.17 18.04
C LEU A 86 -14.86 -2.34 19.05
N ILE A 87 -13.88 -2.95 19.71
CA ILE A 87 -13.03 -2.29 20.70
C ILE A 87 -11.62 -2.09 20.12
N PRO A 88 -11.15 -0.84 19.95
CA PRO A 88 -9.79 -0.57 19.51
C PRO A 88 -8.72 -1.17 20.43
N GLY A 89 -7.67 -1.76 19.85
CA GLY A 89 -6.60 -2.45 20.56
C GLY A 89 -6.89 -3.92 20.90
N ILE A 90 -8.16 -4.33 20.87
CA ILE A 90 -8.61 -5.72 21.07
C ILE A 90 -9.05 -6.32 19.73
N ASP A 91 -10.13 -5.78 19.16
CA ASP A 91 -10.76 -6.33 17.94
C ASP A 91 -10.17 -5.71 16.67
N VAL A 92 -9.82 -4.43 16.75
CA VAL A 92 -9.29 -3.65 15.61
C VAL A 92 -8.10 -2.81 16.04
N PHE A 93 -7.21 -2.54 15.10
CA PHE A 93 -6.07 -1.63 15.29
C PHE A 93 -6.29 -0.36 14.48
N ILE A 94 -5.96 0.78 15.06
CA ILE A 94 -6.15 2.10 14.49
C ILE A 94 -4.82 2.83 14.60
N ASN A 95 -4.39 3.50 13.53
CA ASN A 95 -3.22 4.37 13.57
C ASN A 95 -3.51 5.70 14.28
N GLU A 96 -2.47 6.52 14.45
CA GLU A 96 -2.57 7.82 15.10
C GLU A 96 -3.47 8.78 14.33
N GLU A 97 -3.52 8.65 13.00
CA GLU A 97 -4.37 9.46 12.15
C GLU A 97 -5.85 9.11 12.30
N GLY A 98 -6.24 7.89 12.73
CA GLY A 98 -7.65 7.47 12.89
C GLY A 98 -8.14 6.47 11.85
N TYR A 99 -7.28 5.99 10.97
CA TYR A 99 -7.55 4.91 10.02
C TYR A 99 -7.31 3.54 10.63
N LEU A 100 -8.06 2.54 10.17
CA LEU A 100 -7.76 1.15 10.49
C LEU A 100 -6.35 0.76 9.99
N ASP A 101 -5.55 0.14 10.85
CA ASP A 101 -4.25 -0.45 10.51
C ASP A 101 -4.20 -1.93 10.93
N PRO A 102 -4.90 -2.83 10.20
CA PRO A 102 -5.00 -4.24 10.58
C PRO A 102 -3.64 -4.96 10.65
N TYR A 103 -2.64 -4.44 9.93
CA TYR A 103 -1.32 -5.04 9.82
C TYR A 103 -0.31 -4.49 10.83
N GLN A 104 -0.71 -3.60 11.73
CA GLN A 104 0.18 -3.00 12.74
C GLN A 104 0.96 -4.06 13.55
N LYS A 105 0.29 -5.14 13.97
CA LYS A 105 0.93 -6.22 14.75
C LYS A 105 1.68 -7.24 13.90
N ASN A 106 1.10 -7.65 12.76
CA ASN A 106 1.67 -8.72 11.91
C ASN A 106 2.79 -8.22 10.98
N LEU A 107 2.79 -6.92 10.68
CA LEU A 107 3.72 -6.28 9.76
C LEU A 107 4.25 -4.96 10.38
N PRO A 108 4.87 -4.99 11.57
CA PRO A 108 5.21 -3.78 12.34
C PRO A 108 6.15 -2.83 11.59
N ASN A 109 7.01 -3.39 10.73
CA ASN A 109 7.95 -2.64 9.89
C ASN A 109 7.45 -2.45 8.45
N GLY A 110 6.17 -2.72 8.17
CA GLY A 110 5.58 -2.66 6.84
C GLY A 110 6.15 -3.73 5.89
N PHE A 111 5.87 -3.58 4.59
CA PHE A 111 6.39 -4.53 3.60
C PHE A 111 7.92 -4.48 3.53
N GLY A 112 8.55 -5.65 3.68
CA GLY A 112 10.00 -5.83 3.69
C GLY A 112 10.62 -6.00 2.30
N PHE A 113 10.21 -5.19 1.33
CA PHE A 113 10.76 -5.24 -0.03
C PHE A 113 12.25 -4.85 -0.03
N LYS A 114 13.09 -5.64 -0.70
CA LYS A 114 14.54 -5.40 -0.81
C LYS A 114 14.87 -4.83 -2.19
N PRO A 115 15.23 -3.53 -2.31
CA PRO A 115 15.46 -2.88 -3.61
C PRO A 115 16.56 -3.50 -4.45
N ASP A 116 17.53 -4.19 -3.84
CA ASP A 116 18.64 -4.82 -4.56
C ASP A 116 18.37 -6.28 -4.95
N ARG A 117 17.15 -6.80 -4.70
CA ARG A 117 16.79 -8.22 -4.91
C ARG A 117 15.40 -8.43 -5.47
N ASP A 118 14.38 -7.81 -4.88
CA ASP A 118 12.97 -8.19 -5.06
C ASP A 118 12.33 -7.65 -6.36
N TYR A 119 13.12 -6.98 -7.21
CA TYR A 119 12.71 -6.63 -8.58
C TYR A 119 12.66 -7.82 -9.52
N LEU A 120 13.39 -8.89 -9.20
CA LEU A 120 13.43 -10.12 -9.97
C LEU A 120 13.08 -11.30 -9.07
N TYR A 121 12.33 -12.26 -9.60
CA TYR A 121 12.07 -13.51 -8.88
C TYR A 121 13.33 -14.37 -8.80
N ALA A 122 13.43 -15.19 -7.76
CA ALA A 122 14.47 -16.21 -7.69
C ALA A 122 14.33 -17.20 -8.86
N VAL A 123 15.45 -17.54 -9.50
CA VAL A 123 15.52 -18.66 -10.43
C VAL A 123 15.35 -19.96 -9.62
N PRO A 124 14.44 -20.87 -10.01
CA PRO A 124 14.24 -22.11 -9.29
C PRO A 124 15.52 -22.97 -9.21
N PRO A 125 15.92 -23.50 -8.03
CA PRO A 125 17.16 -24.26 -7.87
C PRO A 125 17.29 -25.48 -8.78
N ALA A 126 16.16 -26.12 -9.12
CA ALA A 126 16.14 -27.24 -10.05
C ALA A 126 16.57 -26.84 -11.48
N GLN A 127 16.25 -25.62 -11.92
CA GLN A 127 16.67 -25.11 -13.23
C GLN A 127 18.17 -24.81 -13.28
N ILE A 128 18.72 -24.27 -12.18
CA ILE A 128 20.17 -24.06 -12.01
C ILE A 128 20.90 -25.41 -12.00
N SER A 129 20.33 -26.42 -11.35
CA SER A 129 20.92 -27.75 -11.27
C SER A 129 20.88 -28.48 -12.62
N LEU A 130 19.85 -28.23 -13.43
CA LEU A 130 19.69 -28.80 -14.77
C LEU A 130 20.60 -28.12 -15.81
N ASN A 131 20.78 -26.81 -15.69
CA ASN A 131 21.63 -26.01 -16.56
C ASN A 131 22.78 -25.38 -15.77
N GLY A 132 23.97 -25.98 -15.83
CA GLY A 132 25.16 -25.51 -15.11
C GLY A 132 25.69 -24.14 -15.52
N GLU A 133 25.18 -23.52 -16.59
CA GLU A 133 25.50 -22.14 -16.98
C GLU A 133 24.51 -21.11 -16.41
N LEU A 134 23.33 -21.56 -15.93
CA LEU A 134 22.31 -20.68 -15.40
C LEU A 134 22.69 -20.23 -13.98
N THR A 135 22.85 -18.92 -13.80
CA THR A 135 23.16 -18.33 -12.49
C THR A 135 21.93 -17.70 -11.86
N GLN A 136 21.99 -17.46 -10.55
CA GLN A 136 20.90 -16.86 -9.80
C GLN A 136 20.81 -15.34 -10.06
N ASN A 137 19.59 -14.79 -9.97
CA ASN A 137 19.37 -13.34 -10.02
C ASN A 137 20.04 -12.62 -8.83
N PRO A 138 20.46 -11.35 -9.01
CA PRO A 138 21.13 -10.58 -7.96
C PRO A 138 20.39 -10.59 -6.62
N GLY A 139 21.15 -10.78 -5.52
CA GLY A 139 20.63 -10.78 -4.14
C GLY A 139 19.92 -12.08 -3.71
N TRP A 140 19.63 -12.99 -4.64
CA TRP A 140 19.12 -14.32 -4.34
C TRP A 140 20.28 -15.32 -4.15
N LYS A 141 20.04 -16.38 -3.38
CA LYS A 141 21.02 -17.43 -3.07
C LYS A 141 20.42 -18.80 -3.35
#